data_AF-A0AAE0JZA6-F1
#
_entry.id   AF-A0AAE0JZA6-F1
#
_cell.length_a   1.000
_cell.length_b   1.000
_cell.length_c   1.000
_cell.angle_alpha   90.00
_cell.angle_beta   90.00
_cell.angle_gamma   90.00
#
_symmetry.space_group_name_H-M   'P 1'
#
loop_
_entity.id
_entity.type
_entity.pdbx_description
1 polymer ?
#
loop_
_entity_poly.entity_id
_entity_poly.type
_entity_poly.pdbx_seq_one_letter_code
_entity_poly.pdbx_strand_id
1 'polypeptide(L)'
;QIREPRVIAEVITGIILGPSVMGQIPGFTAAIFPPAGMAPFRLAANLGLVLFLFRVGLEINLTYLLRNWRITISVASLDLAIPFGLGVAVAYGLYNEFAGEPGTAPISFGLLALFIGVAMAITAFPVLCRILTLLKLLN
;
A
#
# COMPACT_ATOMS: atom_id res chain seq x y z
N GLN A 1 27.25 3.60 -10.52
CA GLN A 1 25.78 3.59 -10.66
C GLN A 1 25.20 2.91 -9.43
N ILE A 2 24.45 3.65 -8.63
CA ILE A 2 23.82 3.14 -7.40
C ILE A 2 22.82 2.06 -7.82
N ARG A 3 22.94 0.83 -7.28
CA ARG A 3 22.14 -0.36 -7.63
C ARG A 3 20.74 -0.37 -6.99
N GLU A 4 20.17 0.80 -6.74
CA GLU A 4 18.88 0.91 -6.08
C GLU A 4 17.73 0.82 -7.09
N PRO A 5 16.65 0.08 -6.79
CA PRO A 5 15.43 0.10 -7.59
C PRO A 5 14.93 1.54 -7.77
N ARG A 6 14.70 1.94 -9.02
CA ARG A 6 14.24 3.30 -9.39
C ARG A 6 12.99 3.75 -8.63
N VAL A 7 12.15 2.81 -8.20
CA VAL A 7 10.99 3.02 -7.33
C VAL A 7 11.35 3.71 -6.02
N ILE A 8 12.42 3.25 -5.36
CA ILE A 8 12.79 3.75 -4.04
C ILE A 8 13.26 5.20 -4.15
N ALA A 9 14.02 5.52 -5.21
CA ALA A 9 14.43 6.89 -5.49
C ALA A 9 13.25 7.84 -5.72
N GLU A 10 12.19 7.38 -6.40
CA GLU A 10 10.97 8.19 -6.59
C GLU A 10 10.19 8.41 -5.30
N VAL A 11 10.06 7.38 -4.46
CA VAL A 11 9.41 7.50 -3.13
C VAL A 11 10.19 8.46 -2.25
N ILE A 12 11.52 8.32 -2.16
CA ILE A 12 12.39 9.21 -1.39
C ILE A 12 12.29 10.65 -1.92
N THR A 13 12.33 10.83 -3.24
CA THR A 13 12.17 12.15 -3.86
C THR A 13 10.82 12.76 -3.50
N GLY A 14 9.74 11.97 -3.51
CA GLY A 14 8.41 12.40 -3.07
C GLY A 14 8.35 12.80 -1.59
N ILE A 15 9.04 12.08 -0.70
CA ILE A 15 9.13 12.41 0.73
C ILE A 15 9.90 13.73 0.93
N ILE A 16 11.02 13.91 0.21
CA ILE A 16 11.84 15.12 0.29
C ILE A 16 11.09 16.33 -0.26
N LEU A 17 10.47 16.20 -1.44
CA LEU A 17 9.69 17.26 -2.08
C LEU A 17 8.35 17.51 -1.37
N GLY A 18 7.91 16.57 -0.56
CA GLY A 18 6.67 16.63 0.19
C GLY A 18 6.73 17.56 1.40
N PRO A 19 5.63 17.64 2.16
CA PRO A 19 5.53 18.47 3.36
C PRO A 19 6.50 18.05 4.48
N SER A 20 7.08 16.84 4.39
CA SER A 20 7.98 16.28 5.40
C SER A 20 9.34 16.97 5.46
N VAL A 21 9.88 17.48 4.35
CA VAL A 21 11.19 18.16 4.32
C VAL A 21 11.06 19.54 3.71
N MET A 22 10.84 19.65 2.39
CA MET A 22 10.81 20.95 1.72
C MET A 22 9.55 21.78 2.03
N GLY A 23 8.45 21.13 2.41
CA GLY A 23 7.25 21.89 2.81
C GLY A 23 7.29 22.53 4.20
N GLN A 24 8.37 22.33 4.96
CA GLN A 24 8.64 23.13 6.17
C GLN A 24 9.19 24.53 5.84
N ILE A 25 9.64 24.76 4.60
CA ILE A 25 10.07 26.08 4.14
C ILE A 25 8.82 26.96 3.94
N PRO A 26 8.70 28.11 4.62
CA PRO A 26 7.54 28.97 4.51
C PRO A 26 7.32 29.42 3.05
N GLY A 27 6.12 29.18 2.52
CA GLY A 27 5.72 29.56 1.16
C GLY A 27 6.02 28.52 0.06
N PHE A 28 6.89 27.53 0.29
CA PHE A 28 7.24 26.52 -0.73
C PHE A 28 6.04 25.64 -1.10
N THR A 29 5.32 25.11 -0.10
CA THR A 29 4.14 24.27 -0.32
C THR A 29 3.00 25.04 -1.00
N ALA A 30 2.80 26.32 -0.65
CA ALA A 30 1.75 27.14 -1.24
C ALA A 30 2.05 27.56 -2.69
N ALA A 31 3.34 27.73 -3.04
CA ALA A 31 3.77 28.08 -4.38
C ALA A 31 3.81 26.89 -5.35
N ILE A 32 4.26 25.71 -4.89
CA ILE A 32 4.39 24.51 -5.74
C ILE A 32 3.14 23.62 -5.71
N PHE A 33 2.46 23.52 -4.56
CA PHE A 33 1.29 22.67 -4.37
C PHE A 33 0.09 23.48 -3.86
N PRO A 34 -0.45 24.40 -4.67
CA PRO A 34 -1.64 25.17 -4.28
C PRO A 34 -2.83 24.22 -4.03
N PRO A 35 -3.63 24.45 -2.97
CA PRO A 35 -4.75 23.56 -2.61
C PRO A 35 -5.75 23.35 -3.76
N ALA A 36 -5.95 24.38 -4.59
CA ALA A 36 -6.82 24.32 -5.76
C ALA A 36 -6.30 23.38 -6.86
N GLY A 37 -4.98 23.21 -6.99
CA GLY A 37 -4.35 22.31 -7.96
C GLY A 37 -4.29 20.85 -7.51
N MET A 38 -4.41 20.58 -6.21
CA MET A 38 -4.28 19.22 -5.67
C MET A 38 -5.36 18.25 -6.17
N ALA A 39 -6.59 18.71 -6.39
CA ALA A 39 -7.66 17.87 -6.89
C ALA A 39 -7.35 17.29 -8.30
N PRO A 40 -7.03 18.09 -9.33
CA PRO A 40 -6.63 17.55 -10.62
C PRO A 40 -5.32 16.74 -10.58
N PHE A 41 -4.35 17.11 -9.74
CA PHE A 41 -3.13 16.29 -9.56
C PHE A 41 -3.43 14.90 -9.00
N ARG A 42 -4.31 14.78 -8.00
CA ARG A 42 -4.75 13.49 -7.44
C ARG A 42 -5.46 12.64 -8.48
N LEU A 43 -6.31 13.25 -9.30
CA LEU A 43 -6.99 12.54 -10.39
C LEU A 43 -5.98 12.03 -11.43
N ALA A 44 -5.03 12.87 -11.84
CA ALA A 44 -3.97 12.47 -12.77
C ALA A 44 -3.09 11.35 -12.20
N ALA A 45 -2.73 11.41 -10.92
CA ALA A 45 -1.97 10.37 -10.25
C ALA A 45 -2.74 9.04 -10.16
N ASN A 46 -4.03 9.09 -9.81
CA ASN A 46 -4.90 7.91 -9.78
C ASN A 46 -5.06 7.29 -11.18
N LEU A 47 -5.28 8.11 -12.21
CA LEU A 47 -5.33 7.64 -13.59
C LEU A 47 -3.99 7.00 -14.01
N GLY A 48 -2.86 7.63 -13.67
CA GLY A 48 -1.54 7.06 -13.92
C GLY A 48 -1.34 5.71 -13.24
N LEU A 49 -1.78 5.57 -11.98
CA LEU A 49 -1.73 4.31 -11.23
C LEU A 49 -2.61 3.23 -11.87
N VAL A 50 -3.84 3.57 -12.29
CA VAL A 50 -4.76 2.66 -12.98
C VAL A 50 -4.15 2.20 -14.30
N LEU A 51 -3.63 3.11 -15.13
CA LEU A 51 -2.97 2.78 -16.39
C LEU A 51 -1.71 1.93 -16.19
N PHE A 52 -0.94 2.21 -15.13
CA PHE A 52 0.20 1.40 -14.74
C PHE A 52 -0.21 -0.04 -14.38
N LEU A 53 -1.22 -0.19 -13.53
CA LEU A 53 -1.75 -1.50 -13.15
C LEU A 53 -2.35 -2.25 -14.33
N PHE A 54 -3.00 -1.54 -15.25
CA PHE A 54 -3.50 -2.11 -16.49
C PHE A 54 -2.37 -2.68 -17.35
N ARG A 55 -1.28 -1.92 -17.54
CA ARG A 55 -0.11 -2.39 -18.30
C ARG A 55 0.52 -3.62 -17.66
N VAL A 56 0.72 -3.61 -16.35
CA VAL A 56 1.20 -4.79 -15.61
C VAL A 56 0.26 -5.97 -15.81
N GLY A 57 -1.06 -5.75 -15.74
CA GLY A 57 -2.06 -6.79 -15.97
C GLY A 57 -1.97 -7.44 -17.35
N LEU A 58 -1.61 -6.69 -18.39
CA LEU A 58 -1.40 -7.20 -19.75
C LEU A 58 -0.14 -8.08 -19.87
N GLU A 59 0.85 -7.88 -19.02
CA GLU A 59 2.08 -8.68 -18.99
C GLU A 59 1.89 -10.01 -18.21
N ILE A 60 0.81 -10.13 -17.43
CA ILE A 60 0.52 -11.36 -16.66
C ILE A 60 -0.03 -12.45 -17.59
N ASN A 61 0.56 -13.64 -17.52
CA ASN A 61 0.07 -14.80 -18.26
C ASN A 61 -1.16 -15.42 -17.57
N LEU A 62 -2.37 -14.99 -17.97
CA LEU A 62 -3.63 -15.52 -17.43
C LEU A 62 -3.79 -17.03 -17.68
N THR A 63 -3.29 -17.55 -18.80
CA THR A 63 -3.41 -18.98 -19.13
C THR A 63 -2.66 -19.85 -18.13
N TYR A 64 -1.46 -19.43 -17.72
CA TYR A 64 -0.70 -20.10 -16.66
C TYR A 64 -1.43 -20.02 -15.31
N LEU A 65 -1.97 -18.84 -14.98
CA LEU A 65 -2.71 -18.61 -13.73
C LEU A 65 -3.97 -19.49 -13.64
N LEU A 66 -4.74 -19.60 -14.73
CA LEU A 66 -5.91 -20.46 -14.83
C LEU A 66 -5.56 -21.94 -14.80
N ARG A 67 -4.44 -22.35 -15.40
CA ARG A 67 -3.97 -23.74 -15.37
C ARG A 67 -3.54 -24.16 -13.96
N ASN A 68 -3.00 -23.24 -13.17
CA ASN A 68 -2.52 -23.48 -11.81
C ASN A 68 -3.44 -22.88 -10.72
N TRP A 69 -4.71 -22.63 -11.04
CA TRP A 69 -5.64 -21.87 -10.21
C TRP A 69 -5.77 -22.39 -8.76
N ARG A 70 -5.74 -23.71 -8.54
CA ARG A 70 -5.80 -24.29 -7.18
C ARG A 70 -4.63 -23.83 -6.32
N ILE A 71 -3.42 -23.88 -6.87
CA ILE A 71 -2.20 -23.47 -6.16
C ILE A 71 -2.24 -21.96 -5.95
N THR A 72 -2.59 -21.18 -6.97
CA THR A 72 -2.69 -19.72 -6.88
C THR A 72 -3.68 -19.28 -5.80
N ILE A 73 -4.88 -19.88 -5.76
CA ILE A 73 -5.88 -19.55 -4.74
C ILE A 73 -5.42 -19.99 -3.35
N SER A 74 -4.82 -21.18 -3.21
CA SER A 74 -4.30 -21.63 -1.92
C SER A 74 -3.23 -20.68 -1.38
N VAL A 75 -2.26 -20.30 -2.21
CA VAL A 75 -1.21 -19.32 -1.82
C VAL A 75 -1.83 -17.97 -1.49
N ALA A 76 -2.71 -17.43 -2.34
CA ALA A 76 -3.37 -16.15 -2.09
C ALA A 76 -4.21 -16.14 -0.79
N SER A 77 -4.88 -17.25 -0.50
CA SER A 77 -5.67 -17.39 0.73
C SER A 77 -4.78 -17.49 1.98
N LEU A 78 -3.64 -18.18 1.90
CA LEU A 78 -2.67 -18.27 3.00
C LEU A 78 -1.99 -16.91 3.25
N ASP A 79 -1.59 -16.23 2.18
CA ASP A 79 -0.96 -14.91 2.25
C ASP A 79 -1.91 -13.85 2.84
N LEU A 80 -3.22 -14.03 2.72
CA LEU A 80 -4.21 -13.17 3.37
C LEU A 80 -4.52 -13.64 4.81
N ALA A 81 -4.74 -14.93 5.01
CA ALA A 81 -5.19 -15.49 6.29
C ALA A 81 -4.13 -15.36 7.39
N ILE A 82 -2.85 -15.54 7.06
CA ILE A 82 -1.75 -15.45 8.03
C ILE A 82 -1.63 -14.04 8.62
N PRO A 83 -1.39 -12.96 7.84
CA PRO A 83 -1.30 -11.61 8.38
C PRO A 83 -2.62 -11.10 8.94
N PHE A 84 -3.77 -11.54 8.41
CA PHE A 84 -5.07 -11.23 9.02
C PHE A 84 -5.19 -11.83 10.43
N GLY A 85 -4.85 -13.12 10.59
CA GLY A 85 -4.88 -13.79 11.88
C GLY A 85 -3.92 -13.15 12.89
N LEU A 86 -2.70 -12.79 12.45
CA LEU A 86 -1.75 -12.04 13.26
C LEU A 86 -2.29 -10.65 13.64
N GLY A 87 -2.93 -9.94 12.70
CA GLY A 87 -3.53 -8.63 12.96
C GLY A 87 -4.68 -8.71 13.97
N VAL A 88 -5.50 -9.75 13.92
CA VAL A 88 -6.53 -10.01 14.93
C VAL A 88 -5.91 -10.36 16.30
N ALA A 89 -4.82 -11.12 16.33
CA ALA A 89 -4.10 -11.42 17.57
C ALA A 89 -3.50 -10.14 18.20
N VAL A 90 -2.93 -9.25 17.38
CA VAL A 90 -2.45 -7.93 17.81
C VAL A 90 -3.62 -7.07 18.32
N ALA A 91 -4.74 -7.06 17.61
CA ALA A 91 -5.94 -6.34 18.04
C ALA A 91 -6.49 -6.87 19.37
N TYR A 92 -6.39 -8.18 19.63
CA TYR A 92 -6.74 -8.78 20.91
C TYR A 92 -5.81 -8.31 22.04
N GLY A 93 -4.50 -8.27 21.79
CA GLY A 93 -3.52 -7.70 22.73
C GLY A 93 -3.83 -6.23 23.06
N LEU A 94 -4.02 -5.41 22.04
CA LEU A 94 -4.38 -3.99 22.20
C LEU A 94 -5.71 -3.82 22.94
N TYR A 95 -6.73 -4.61 22.61
CA TYR A 95 -8.02 -4.51 23.28
C TYR A 95 -7.91 -4.87 24.76
N ASN A 96 -7.14 -5.90 25.12
CA ASN A 96 -6.95 -6.28 26.51
C ASN A 96 -6.17 -5.25 27.32
N GLU A 97 -5.23 -4.53 26.70
CA GLU A 97 -4.41 -3.51 27.37
C GLU A 97 -5.13 -2.16 27.50
N PHE A 98 -5.88 -1.74 26.46
CA PHE A 98 -6.47 -0.40 26.38
C PHE A 98 -7.98 -0.33 26.69
N ALA A 99 -8.69 -1.47 26.87
CA ALA A 99 -10.11 -1.46 27.23
C ALA A 99 -10.41 -0.90 28.64
N GLY A 100 -9.39 -0.79 29.50
CA GLY A 100 -9.52 -0.28 30.86
C GLY A 100 -9.13 1.19 31.06
N GLU A 101 -8.61 1.88 30.04
CA GLU A 101 -8.12 3.26 30.21
C GLU A 101 -9.26 4.29 30.14
N PRO A 102 -9.32 5.25 31.08
CA PRO A 102 -10.28 6.35 31.01
C PRO A 102 -9.90 7.33 29.89
N GLY A 103 -10.54 7.20 28.72
CA GLY A 103 -10.34 8.08 27.57
C GLY A 103 -10.49 7.42 26.20
N THR A 104 -10.61 6.09 26.14
CA THR A 104 -10.82 5.35 24.89
C THR A 104 -12.29 5.41 24.46
N ALA A 105 -12.51 5.76 23.18
CA ALA A 105 -13.83 5.63 22.57
C ALA A 105 -14.30 4.17 22.67
N PRO A 106 -15.59 3.88 22.92
CA PRO A 106 -16.09 2.52 22.98
C PRO A 106 -16.13 1.92 21.58
N ILE A 107 -15.00 1.37 21.13
CA ILE A 107 -14.88 0.69 19.84
C ILE A 107 -15.22 -0.78 20.05
N SER A 108 -16.12 -1.33 19.24
CA SER A 108 -16.38 -2.77 19.28
C SER A 108 -15.11 -3.53 18.91
N PHE A 109 -14.80 -4.60 19.65
CA PHE A 109 -13.65 -5.45 19.36
C PHE A 109 -13.64 -5.93 17.90
N GLY A 110 -14.83 -6.26 17.35
CA GLY A 110 -14.99 -6.66 15.96
C GLY A 110 -14.54 -5.58 14.96
N LEU A 111 -14.81 -4.30 15.22
CA LEU A 111 -14.38 -3.21 14.34
C LEU A 111 -12.86 -3.00 14.41
N LEU A 112 -12.29 -3.02 15.62
CA LEU A 112 -10.84 -2.89 15.82
C LEU A 112 -10.08 -4.06 15.18
N ALA A 113 -10.53 -5.29 15.43
CA ALA A 113 -9.92 -6.50 14.90
C ALA A 113 -10.02 -6.57 13.37
N LEU A 114 -11.15 -6.18 12.80
CA LEU A 114 -11.33 -6.15 11.35
C LEU A 114 -10.49 -5.04 10.72
N PHE A 115 -10.43 -3.86 11.33
CA PHE A 115 -9.58 -2.76 10.86
C PHE A 115 -8.10 -3.15 10.84
N ILE A 116 -7.56 -3.63 11.97
CA ILE A 116 -6.16 -4.02 12.08
C ILE A 116 -5.87 -5.25 11.20
N GLY A 117 -6.74 -6.26 11.25
CA GLY A 117 -6.60 -7.48 10.45
C GLY A 117 -6.55 -7.19 8.95
N VAL A 118 -7.48 -6.37 8.44
CA VAL A 118 -7.49 -5.99 7.02
C VAL A 118 -6.30 -5.11 6.68
N ALA A 119 -5.95 -4.14 7.54
CA ALA A 119 -4.80 -3.26 7.30
C ALA A 119 -3.47 -4.03 7.20
N MET A 120 -3.29 -5.10 7.99
CA MET A 120 -2.11 -5.95 7.92
C MET A 120 -2.14 -6.95 6.76
N ALA A 121 -3.32 -7.36 6.30
CA ALA A 121 -3.47 -8.37 5.26
C ALA A 121 -3.40 -7.82 3.83
N ILE A 122 -3.74 -6.54 3.61
CA ILE A 122 -3.68 -5.93 2.27
C ILE A 122 -2.21 -5.67 1.89
N THR A 123 -1.79 -6.22 0.75
CA THR A 123 -0.43 -6.03 0.21
C THR A 123 -0.38 -4.96 -0.89
N ALA A 124 0.74 -4.24 -0.98
CA ALA A 124 0.98 -3.24 -2.03
C ALA A 124 1.45 -3.90 -3.34
N PHE A 125 0.57 -4.67 -3.98
CA PHE A 125 0.81 -5.30 -5.28
C PHE A 125 1.43 -4.38 -6.36
N PRO A 126 0.99 -3.11 -6.53
CA PRO A 126 1.56 -2.21 -7.54
C PRO A 126 3.08 -2.04 -7.39
N VAL A 127 3.57 -1.98 -6.15
CA VAL A 127 5.00 -1.80 -5.84
C VAL A 127 5.77 -3.07 -6.17
N LEU A 128 5.25 -4.24 -5.80
CA LEU A 128 5.86 -5.54 -6.10
C LEU A 128 6.01 -5.75 -7.61
N CYS A 129 4.95 -5.52 -8.38
CA CYS A 129 4.99 -5.62 -9.84
C CYS A 129 6.02 -4.70 -10.48
N ARG A 130 6.13 -3.48 -9.95
CA ARG A 130 7.10 -2.51 -10.44
C ARG A 130 8.53 -2.98 -10.20
N ILE A 131 8.82 -3.58 -9.04
CA ILE A 131 10.13 -4.16 -8.73
C ILE A 131 10.42 -5.35 -9.65
N LEU A 132 9.46 -6.27 -9.84
CA LEU A 132 9.63 -7.44 -10.73
C LEU A 132 9.90 -7.05 -12.18
N THR A 133 9.18 -6.03 -12.68
CA THR A 133 9.39 -5.48 -14.03
C THR A 133 10.79 -4.87 -14.17
N LEU A 134 11.26 -4.14 -13.15
CA LEU A 134 12.61 -3.56 -13.13
C LEU A 134 13.71 -4.63 -13.12
N LEU A 135 13.47 -5.77 -12.46
CA LEU A 135 14.41 -6.88 -12.38
C LEU A 135 14.39 -7.81 -13.61
N LYS A 136 13.54 -7.53 -14.62
CA LYS A 136 13.36 -8.36 -15.83
C LYS A 136 13.00 -9.84 -15.53
N LEU A 137 12.39 -10.12 -14.39
CA LEU A 137 12.03 -11.49 -13.98
C LEU A 137 10.64 -11.93 -14.48
N LEU A 138 9.99 -11.11 -15.31
CA LEU A 138 8.67 -11.37 -15.91
C LEU A 138 8.74 -12.05 -17.29
N ASN A 139 9.89 -12.63 -17.66
CA ASN A 139 10.12 -13.24 -18.97
C ASN A 139 10.50 -14.73 -18.85
#